data_AF-A0A7X6K753-F1
#
_entry.id   AF-A0A7X6K753-F1
#
_cell.length_a   1.000
_cell.length_b   1.000
_cell.length_c   1.000
_cell.angle_alpha   90.00
_cell.angle_beta   90.00
_cell.angle_gamma   90.00
#
_symmetry.space_group_name_H-M   'P 1'
#
loop_
_entity.id
_entity.type
_entity.pdbx_description
1 polymer ?
#
loop_
_entity_poly.entity_id
_entity_poly.type
_entity_poly.pdbx_seq_one_letter_code
_entity_poly.pdbx_strand_id
1 'polypeptide(L)' 'MPQEFADGPENTSSTMVIRAKGVMDGARTLSGAAECLESHAAWLSNLEAKGYQLAGPVEDDYGYAALAEPEI' A
#
# COMPACT_ATOMS: atom_id res chain seq x y z
N MET A 1 -39.08 10.41 -18.60
CA MET A 1 -38.20 9.66 -17.70
C MET A 1 -37.33 8.74 -18.55
N PRO A 2 -36.06 9.10 -18.80
CA PRO A 2 -35.01 8.09 -18.97
C PRO A 2 -33.70 8.56 -18.29
N GLN A 3 -32.73 7.74 -17.91
CA GLN A 3 -32.38 6.36 -18.24
C GLN A 3 -31.49 5.84 -17.08
N GLU A 4 -31.70 4.59 -16.69
CA GLU A 4 -30.86 3.84 -15.74
C GLU A 4 -29.41 3.78 -16.25
N PHE A 5 -28.48 4.38 -15.51
CA PHE A 5 -27.08 4.01 -15.61
C PHE A 5 -26.89 2.75 -14.76
N ALA A 6 -26.80 1.62 -15.45
CA ALA A 6 -26.30 0.38 -14.88
C ALA A 6 -24.86 0.63 -14.43
N ASP A 7 -24.68 0.89 -13.13
CA ASP A 7 -23.40 0.80 -12.45
C ASP A 7 -23.07 -0.70 -12.38
N GLY A 8 -22.46 -1.20 -13.45
CA GLY A 8 -21.87 -2.54 -13.47
C GLY A 8 -20.84 -2.66 -12.35
N PRO A 9 -20.58 -3.87 -11.82
CA PRO A 9 -19.68 -4.02 -10.68
C PRO A 9 -18.32 -3.45 -11.07
N GLU A 10 -17.97 -2.33 -10.45
CA GLU A 10 -16.63 -1.78 -10.47
C GLU A 10 -15.73 -2.89 -9.93
N ASN A 11 -15.13 -3.66 -10.83
CA ASN A 11 -14.03 -4.55 -10.50
C ASN A 11 -12.85 -3.63 -10.16
N THR A 12 -12.90 -3.09 -8.95
CA THR A 12 -11.92 -2.15 -8.43
C THR A 12 -10.65 -2.96 -8.28
N SER A 13 -9.73 -2.80 -9.22
CA SER A 13 -8.37 -3.30 -9.14
C SER A 13 -7.86 -3.07 -7.71
N SER A 14 -7.62 -4.15 -6.96
CA SER A 14 -7.20 -4.14 -5.55
C SER A 14 -5.76 -3.62 -5.40
N THR A 15 -5.51 -2.41 -5.86
CA THR A 15 -4.21 -1.76 -5.91
C THR A 15 -4.14 -0.66 -4.84
N MET A 16 -3.10 -0.71 -4.02
CA MET A 16 -2.81 0.21 -2.93
C MET A 16 -1.53 0.99 -3.22
N VAL A 17 -1.51 2.27 -2.83
CA VAL A 17 -0.29 3.10 -2.87
C VAL A 17 0.44 2.98 -1.53
N ILE A 18 1.73 2.66 -1.61
CA ILE A 18 2.67 2.63 -0.49
C ILE A 18 3.49 3.93 -0.53
N ARG A 19 3.63 4.60 0.61
CA ARG A 19 4.42 5.83 0.74
C ARG A 19 5.34 5.73 1.95
N ALA A 20 6.65 5.80 1.72
CA ALA A 20 7.67 5.88 2.77
C ALA A 20 8.01 7.34 3.15
N LYS A 21 7.63 8.32 2.31
CA LYS A 21 7.87 9.74 2.58
C LYS A 21 7.13 10.19 3.83
N GLY A 22 7.89 10.68 4.82
CA GLY A 22 7.39 11.18 6.09
C GLY A 22 7.21 10.10 7.15
N VAL A 23 7.68 8.87 6.92
CA VAL A 23 7.59 7.79 7.93
C VAL A 23 8.22 8.19 9.27
N MET A 24 9.31 8.96 9.24
CA MET A 24 9.99 9.45 10.45
C MET A 24 9.50 10.83 10.91
N ASP A 25 8.44 11.39 10.32
CA ASP A 25 7.97 12.73 10.67
C ASP A 25 7.55 12.80 12.14
N GLY A 26 8.05 13.82 12.85
CA GLY A 26 7.78 14.03 14.27
C GLY A 26 8.74 13.29 15.21
N ALA A 27 9.61 12.41 14.73
CA ALA A 27 10.67 11.82 15.54
C ALA A 27 11.63 12.90 16.05
N ARG A 28 11.89 12.90 17.36
CA ARG A 28 12.83 13.85 18.02
C ARG A 28 14.13 13.20 18.49
N THR A 29 14.21 11.87 18.40
CA THR A 29 15.37 11.07 18.81
C THR A 29 15.63 9.98 17.77
N LEU A 30 16.85 9.45 17.74
CA LEU A 30 17.20 8.33 16.85
C LEU A 30 16.36 7.08 17.16
N SER A 31 16.11 6.80 18.43
CA SER A 31 15.24 5.68 18.84
C SER A 31 13.81 5.89 18.35
N GLY A 32 13.26 7.11 18.42
CA GLY A 32 11.93 7.39 17.89
C GLY A 32 11.86 7.24 16.36
N ALA A 33 12.90 7.64 15.64
CA ALA A 33 12.98 7.42 14.19
C ALA A 33 13.05 5.91 13.86
N ALA A 34 13.80 5.12 14.64
CA ALA A 34 13.85 3.67 14.50
C ALA A 34 12.49 3.02 14.77
N GLU A 35 11.78 3.41 15.83
CA GLU A 35 10.43 2.93 16.14
C GLU A 35 9.42 3.22 15.02
N CYS A 36 9.51 4.39 14.39
CA CYS A 36 8.70 4.74 13.23
C CYS A 36 8.97 3.81 12.03
N LEU A 37 10.26 3.54 11.74
CA LEU A 37 10.67 2.63 10.66
C LEU A 37 10.25 1.18 10.94
N GLU A 38 10.40 0.71 12.18
CA GLU A 38 9.96 -0.62 12.62
C GLU A 38 8.45 -0.77 12.45
N SER A 39 7.68 0.24 12.85
CA SER A 39 6.22 0.26 12.68
C SER A 39 5.82 0.21 11.20
N HIS A 40 6.52 0.95 10.34
CA HIS A 40 6.26 0.92 8.90
C HIS A 40 6.63 -0.44 8.28
N ALA A 41 7.75 -1.03 8.69
CA ALA A 41 8.15 -2.37 8.25
C ALA A 41 7.11 -3.42 8.65
N ALA A 42 6.61 -3.37 9.89
CA ALA A 42 5.56 -4.28 10.36
C ALA A 42 4.26 -4.14 9.54
N TRP A 43 3.89 -2.92 9.15
CA TRP A 43 2.75 -2.69 8.28
C TRP A 43 2.95 -3.30 6.88
N LEU A 44 4.13 -3.14 6.27
CA LEU A 44 4.47 -3.75 4.98
C LEU A 44 4.40 -5.28 5.04
N SER A 45 4.98 -5.90 6.07
CA SER A 45 4.91 -7.35 6.25
C SER A 45 3.48 -7.86 6.42
N ASN A 46 2.62 -7.08 7.08
CA ASN A 46 1.19 -7.41 7.21
C ASN A 46 0.43 -7.27 5.89
N LEU A 47 0.84 -6.39 4.97
CA LEU A 47 0.29 -6.36 3.61
C LEU A 47 0.70 -7.60 2.83
N GLU A 48 1.96 -8.00 2.90
CA GLU A 48 2.45 -9.22 2.27
C GLU A 48 1.71 -10.47 2.78
N ALA A 49 1.52 -10.58 4.09
CA ALA A 49 0.75 -11.68 4.70
C ALA A 49 -0.72 -11.72 4.24
N LYS A 50 -1.25 -10.60 3.74
CA LYS A 50 -2.60 -10.50 3.14
C LYS A 50 -2.61 -10.78 1.64
N GLY A 51 -1.47 -11.13 1.05
CA GLY A 51 -1.32 -11.46 -0.37
C GLY A 51 -1.00 -10.28 -1.26
N TYR A 52 -0.70 -9.10 -0.71
CA TYR A 52 -0.23 -7.97 -1.52
C TYR A 52 1.24 -8.15 -1.89
N GLN A 53 1.57 -7.81 -3.13
CA GLN A 53 2.94 -7.78 -3.63
C GLN A 53 3.20 -6.44 -4.31
N LEU A 54 4.46 -6.00 -4.32
CA LEU A 54 4.86 -4.81 -5.06
C LEU A 54 4.67 -5.04 -6.56
N ALA A 55 3.96 -4.11 -7.22
CA ALA A 55 3.77 -4.13 -8.67
C ALA A 55 5.03 -3.69 -9.45
N GLY A 56 6.05 -3.19 -8.74
CA GLY A 56 7.31 -2.72 -9.28
C GLY A 56 8.24 -2.23 -8.16
N PRO A 57 9.46 -1.77 -8.49
CA PRO A 57 10.35 -1.16 -7.50
C PRO A 57 9.72 0.08 -6.86
N VAL A 58 10.07 0.33 -5.59
CA VAL A 58 9.74 1.59 -4.91
C VAL A 58 10.70 2.67 -5.43
N GLU A 59 10.16 3.79 -5.91
CA GLU A 59 10.91 4.93 -6.42
C GLU A 59 10.41 6.22 -5.76
N ASP A 60 11.32 7.15 -5.45
CA ASP A 60 11.00 8.43 -4.80
C ASP A 60 10.14 8.32 -3.53
N ASP A 61 10.34 7.25 -2.75
CA ASP A 61 9.55 6.88 -1.56
C ASP A 61 8.09 6.48 -1.84
N TYR A 62 7.76 6.13 -3.09
CA TYR A 62 6.44 5.65 -3.50
C TYR A 62 6.52 4.27 -4.16
N GLY A 63 5.54 3.43 -3.84
CA GLY A 63 5.35 2.13 -4.48
C GLY A 63 3.88 1.84 -4.69
N TYR A 64 3.61 0.87 -5.56
CA TYR A 64 2.27 0.35 -5.78
C TYR A 64 2.26 -1.12 -5.38
N ALA A 65 1.26 -1.55 -4.63
CA ALA A 65 1.05 -2.95 -4.29
C ALA A 65 -0.32 -3.41 -4.77
N ALA A 66 -0.39 -4.62 -5.30
CA ALA A 66 -1.65 -5.25 -5.70
C ALA A 66 -1.72 -6.65 -5.08
N LEU A 67 -2.92 -7.17 -4.91
CA LEU A 67 -3.07 -8.60 -4.60
C LEU A 67 -2.39 -9.40 -5.72
N ALA A 68 -1.48 -10.31 -5.36
CA ALA A 68 -0.94 -11.26 -6.31
C ALA A 68 -2.11 -12.09 -6.84
N GLU A 69 -2.45 -11.94 -8.12
CA GLU A 69 -3.41 -12.85 -8.75
C GLU A 69 -2.82 -14.26 -8.66
N PRO A 70 -3.61 -15.26 -8.21
CA PRO A 70 -3.12 -16.63 -8.24
C PRO A 70 -2.82 -16.99 -9.69
N GLU A 71 -1.55 -17.36 -9.98
CA GLU A 71 -1.22 -18.02 -11.25
C GLU A 71 -2.14 -19.25 -11.39
N ILE A 72 -2.98 -19.24 -12.44
CA ILE A 72 -3.92 -20.32 -12.79
C ILE A 72 -3.15 -21.42 -13.52
#